data_AF-A0A957G514-F1
#
_entry.id   AF-A0A957G514-F1
#
_cell.length_a   1.000
_cell.length_b   1.000
_cell.length_c   1.000
_cell.angle_alpha   90.00
_cell.angle_beta   90.00
_cell.angle_gamma   90.00
#
_symmetry.space_group_name_H-M   'P 1'
#
loop_
_entity.id
_entity.type
_entity.pdbx_description
1 polymer ?
#
loop_
_entity_poly.entity_id
_entity_poly.type
_entity_poly.pdbx_seq_one_letter_code
_entity_poly.pdbx_strand_id
1 'polypeptide(L)'
;SCEELGGALLGWNEAFPALERLSLYAPLFVSPWGSGSSRYASALVTEAGILATWQQAQPDGSQPLVANLLTFPEIETFLTYR
;
A
#
# COMPACT_ATOMS: atom_id res chain seq x y z
N SER A 1 3.92 -8.05 -11.21
CA SER A 1 3.20 -6.78 -11.31
C SER A 1 3.50 -5.99 -10.04
N CYS A 2 3.94 -4.74 -10.19
CA CYS A 2 4.41 -3.86 -9.12
C CYS A 2 3.46 -2.68 -8.93
N GLU A 3 2.19 -2.88 -9.29
CA GLU A 3 1.21 -1.83 -9.42
C GLU A 3 0.81 -1.35 -8.03
N GLU A 4 1.27 -0.16 -7.68
CA GLU A 4 0.60 0.65 -6.68
C GLU A 4 -0.87 0.78 -7.10
N LEU A 5 -1.80 0.33 -6.26
CA LEU A 5 -3.25 0.41 -6.50
C LEU A 5 -3.79 1.86 -6.57
N GLY A 6 -2.90 2.87 -6.67
CA GLY A 6 -3.25 4.29 -6.84
C GLY A 6 -2.17 5.13 -7.53
N GLY A 7 -1.15 4.51 -8.15
CA GLY A 7 0.05 5.21 -8.66
C GLY A 7 0.14 5.35 -10.18
N ALA A 8 -0.91 5.00 -10.93
CA ALA A 8 -0.89 5.15 -12.38
C ALA A 8 -0.80 6.63 -12.78
N LEU A 9 0.23 6.95 -13.57
CA LEU A 9 0.54 8.30 -14.04
C LEU A 9 0.51 8.32 -15.57
N LEU A 10 0.05 9.43 -16.16
CA LEU A 10 0.09 9.70 -17.59
C LEU A 10 1.08 10.83 -17.85
N GLY A 11 1.88 10.69 -18.90
CA GLY A 11 2.74 11.77 -19.38
C GLY A 11 3.29 11.47 -20.77
N TRP A 12 3.79 12.51 -21.43
CA TRP A 12 4.45 12.42 -22.74
C TRP A 12 5.96 12.30 -22.55
N ASN A 13 6.63 11.49 -23.37
CA ASN A 13 8.07 11.25 -23.25
C ASN A 13 8.90 12.53 -23.35
N GLU A 14 8.51 13.43 -24.25
CA GLU A 14 9.19 14.69 -24.52
C GLU A 14 9.09 15.67 -23.34
N ALA A 15 8.13 15.45 -22.43
CA ALA A 15 7.85 16.30 -21.29
C ALA A 15 8.34 15.70 -19.95
N PHE A 16 9.00 14.54 -19.95
CA PHE A 16 9.50 13.92 -18.72
C PHE A 16 10.40 14.88 -17.92
N PRO A 17 10.22 15.02 -16.58
CA PRO A 17 9.40 14.20 -15.68
C PRO A 17 8.00 14.75 -15.37
N ALA A 18 7.42 15.60 -16.21
CA ALA A 18 6.06 16.09 -16.00
C ALA A 18 5.04 14.95 -16.21
N LEU A 19 4.45 14.49 -15.10
CA LEU A 19 3.49 13.39 -15.05
C LEU A 19 2.22 13.83 -14.31
N GLU A 20 1.05 13.43 -14.81
CA GLU A 20 -0.24 13.64 -14.17
C GLU A 20 -0.76 12.33 -13.59
N ARG A 21 -1.28 12.37 -12.36
CA ARG A 21 -1.85 11.19 -11.69
C ARG A 21 -3.24 10.91 -12.25
N LEU A 22 -3.48 9.67 -12.66
CA LEU A 22 -4.80 9.23 -13.17
C LEU A 22 -5.81 8.98 -12.05
N SER A 23 -5.34 8.66 -10.84
CA SER A 23 -6.20 8.46 -9.68
C SER A 23 -6.62 9.78 -9.05
N LEU A 24 -7.92 9.91 -8.72
CA LEU A 24 -8.46 11.06 -7.99
C LEU A 24 -7.93 11.12 -6.55
N TYR A 25 -7.67 9.97 -5.94
CA TYR A 25 -7.23 9.85 -4.56
C TYR A 25 -5.79 9.35 -4.47
N ALA A 26 -5.06 9.89 -3.50
CA ALA A 26 -3.73 9.40 -3.17
C ALA A 26 -3.80 8.01 -2.51
N PRO A 27 -2.77 7.16 -2.68
CA PRO A 27 -2.69 5.89 -1.97
C PRO A 27 -2.66 6.14 -0.45
N LEU A 28 -3.53 5.45 0.28
CA LEU A 28 -3.60 5.52 1.74
C LEU A 28 -2.54 4.62 2.42
N PHE A 29 -1.92 3.71 1.66
CA PHE A 29 -0.94 2.76 2.15
C PHE A 29 0.30 2.77 1.26
N VAL A 30 1.33 3.48 1.71
CA VAL A 30 2.60 3.65 0.99
C VAL A 30 3.76 3.08 1.80
N SER A 31 4.72 2.48 1.11
CA SER A 31 6.01 2.11 1.68
C SER A 31 6.81 3.38 1.99
N PRO A 32 7.45 3.50 3.17
CA PRO A 32 8.32 4.63 3.46
C PRO A 32 9.63 4.63 2.64
N TRP A 33 9.95 3.50 2.00
CA TRP A 33 11.19 3.27 1.28
C TRP A 33 10.94 2.87 -0.17
N GLY A 34 11.99 2.99 -1.00
CA GLY A 34 11.93 2.63 -2.42
C GLY A 34 11.04 3.58 -3.22
N SER A 35 10.17 3.03 -4.07
CA SER A 35 9.27 3.81 -4.92
C SER A 35 8.02 4.35 -4.22
N GLY A 36 7.87 4.12 -2.91
CA GLY A 36 6.61 4.39 -2.21
C GLY A 36 5.61 3.22 -2.25
N SER A 37 5.93 2.15 -2.97
CA SER A 37 4.97 1.08 -3.26
C SER A 37 5.15 -0.14 -2.34
N SER A 38 4.07 -0.57 -1.69
CA SER A 38 3.99 -1.89 -1.01
C SER A 38 3.60 -2.96 -2.03
N ARG A 39 4.27 -4.11 -2.04
CA ARG A 39 4.09 -5.16 -3.07
C ARG A 39 3.47 -6.42 -2.51
N TYR A 40 2.81 -7.20 -3.39
CA TYR A 40 2.22 -8.50 -3.04
C TYR A 40 1.37 -8.45 -1.77
N ALA A 41 0.57 -7.38 -1.66
CA ALA A 41 -0.32 -7.20 -0.53
C ALA A 41 -1.44 -8.25 -0.56
N SER A 42 -1.71 -8.87 0.58
CA SER A 42 -2.77 -9.85 0.75
C SER A 42 -3.37 -9.74 2.14
N ALA A 43 -4.68 -9.99 2.27
CA ALA A 43 -5.37 -10.00 3.54
C ALA A 43 -6.14 -11.31 3.72
N LEU A 44 -6.07 -11.87 4.92
CA LEU A 44 -6.80 -13.07 5.31
C LEU A 44 -7.63 -12.77 6.56
N VAL A 45 -8.93 -13.04 6.49
CA VAL A 45 -9.80 -13.02 7.67
C VAL A 45 -9.55 -14.30 8.46
N THR A 46 -9.30 -14.14 9.76
CA THR A 46 -9.08 -15.21 10.74
C THR A 46 -10.11 -15.10 11.85
N GLU A 47 -10.12 -16.05 12.79
CA GLU A 47 -10.98 -15.98 13.97
C GLU A 47 -10.64 -14.78 14.88
N ALA A 48 -9.39 -14.31 14.88
CA ALA A 48 -8.93 -13.21 15.73
C ALA A 48 -9.10 -11.83 15.09
N GLY A 49 -9.23 -11.76 13.76
CA GLY A 49 -9.25 -10.50 13.01
C GLY A 49 -8.70 -10.64 11.60
N ILE A 50 -8.20 -9.53 11.03
CA ILE A 50 -7.69 -9.48 9.65
C ILE A 50 -6.16 -9.45 9.67
N LEU A 51 -5.53 -10.51 9.15
CA LEU A 51 -4.09 -10.57 8.93
C LEU A 51 -3.77 -10.01 7.55
N ALA A 52 -3.11 -8.85 7.50
CA ALA A 52 -2.57 -8.28 6.28
C ALA A 52 -1.08 -8.59 6.16
N THR A 53 -0.63 -8.90 4.95
CA THR A 53 0.79 -9.11 4.62
C THR A 53 1.16 -8.34 3.37
N TRP A 54 2.41 -7.87 3.27
CA TRP A 54 2.95 -7.19 2.08
C TRP A 54 4.47 -7.24 2.11
N GLN A 55 5.12 -7.17 0.95
CA GLN A 55 6.55 -6.90 0.86
C GLN A 55 6.81 -5.40 0.97
N GLN A 56 7.76 -5.03 1.82
CA GLN A 56 8.15 -3.64 2.06
C GLN A 56 9.62 -3.44 1.68
N ALA A 57 9.89 -2.52 0.75
CA ALA A 57 11.25 -2.13 0.42
C ALA A 57 12.00 -1.62 1.65
N GLN A 58 13.31 -1.80 1.68
CA GLN A 58 14.21 -1.30 2.72
C GLN A 58 15.32 -0.42 2.11
N PRO A 59 16.03 0.40 2.91
CA PRO A 59 17.14 1.22 2.41
C PRO A 59 18.27 0.42 1.75
N ASP A 60 18.45 -0.85 2.12
CA ASP A 60 19.43 -1.77 1.53
C ASP A 60 18.94 -2.47 0.26
N GLY A 61 17.74 -2.14 -0.22
CA GLY A 61 17.12 -2.72 -1.40
C GLY A 61 16.42 -4.08 -1.17
N SER A 62 16.50 -4.64 0.04
CA SER A 62 15.74 -5.85 0.39
C SER A 62 14.24 -5.57 0.45
N GLN A 63 13.44 -6.63 0.30
CA GLN A 63 11.97 -6.57 0.31
C GLN A 63 11.38 -7.68 1.21
N PRO A 64 11.60 -7.64 2.53
CA PRO A 64 11.04 -8.60 3.46
C PRO A 64 9.51 -8.60 3.41
N LEU A 65 8.93 -9.77 3.66
CA LEU A 65 7.50 -9.92 3.92
C LEU A 65 7.19 -9.41 5.33
N VAL A 66 6.31 -8.42 5.42
CA VAL A 66 5.79 -7.84 6.67
C VAL A 66 4.37 -8.35 6.88
N ALA A 67 3.96 -8.46 8.14
CA ALA A 67 2.62 -8.87 8.53
C ALA A 67 2.07 -7.97 9.65
N ASN A 68 0.77 -7.68 9.60
CA ASN A 68 0.05 -6.99 10.66
C ASN A 68 -1.31 -7.65 10.87
N LEU A 69 -1.61 -8.04 12.11
CA LEU A 69 -2.94 -8.52 12.50
C LEU A 69 -3.69 -7.36 13.14
N LEU A 70 -4.82 -6.99 12.55
CA LEU A 70 -5.77 -6.07 13.16
C LEU A 70 -6.90 -6.89 13.79
N THR A 71 -7.05 -6.83 15.11
CA THR A 71 -8.06 -7.61 15.82
C THR A 71 -9.46 -7.03 15.63
N PHE A 72 -10.51 -7.85 15.80
CA PHE A 72 -11.89 -7.34 15.71
C PHE A 72 -12.19 -6.19 16.68
N PRO A 73 -11.76 -6.21 17.96
CA PRO A 73 -11.94 -5.07 18.85
C PRO A 73 -11.29 -3.79 18.33
N GLU A 74 -10.08 -3.86 17.75
CA GLU A 74 -9.42 -2.70 17.14
C GLU A 74 -10.19 -2.21 15.91
N ILE A 75 -10.64 -3.12 15.04
CA ILE A 75 -11.46 -2.80 13.86
C ILE A 75 -12.72 -2.03 14.26
N GLU A 76 -13.41 -2.49 15.30
CA GLU A 76 -14.63 -1.86 15.81
C GLU A 76 -14.40 -0.41 16.23
N THR A 77 -13.22 -0.07 16.78
CA THR A 77 -12.90 1.33 17.10
C THR A 77 -12.94 2.21 15.85
N PHE A 78 -12.40 1.76 14.71
CA PHE A 78 -12.43 2.55 13.47
C PHE A 78 -13.83 2.68 12.86
N LEU A 79 -14.71 1.71 13.10
CA LEU A 79 -16.07 1.70 12.54
C LEU A 79 -17.08 2.50 13.38
N THR A 80 -16.78 2.69 14.68
CA THR A 80 -17.66 3.38 15.63
C THR A 80 -17.33 4.85 15.83
N TYR A 81 -16.14 5.31 15.44
CA TYR A 81 -15.87 6.74 15.24
C TYR A 81 -16.55 7.22 13.94
N ARG A 82 -17.81 7.65 14.06
CA ARG A 82 -18.52 8.48 13.07
C ARG A 82 -18.90 9.81 13.69
#